data_AF-A0A7V0T960-F1
#
_entry.id   AF-A0A7V0T960-F1
#
_cell.length_a   1.000
_cell.length_b   1.000
_cell.length_c   1.000
_cell.angle_alpha   90.00
_cell.angle_beta   90.00
_cell.angle_gamma   90.00
#
_symmetry.space_group_name_H-M   'P 1'
#
loop_
_entity.id
_entity.type
_entity.pdbx_description
1 polymer ?
#
loop_
_entity_poly.entity_id
_entity_poly.type
_entity_poly.pdbx_seq_one_letter_code
_entity_poly.pdbx_strand_id
1 'polypeptide(L)'
;MQHQIRIAGEEIILRPPEIDDFRLYFNLASDQKTAELSDDHHFIKPQENSFRTYYERCLMPASEAYLPFVICDIENNVPVGQIHAGNIEMQHKNCMIGFQILPQFRRRGYCSDAIETLLDYLYYDLNMERVGAEVYEFNTASLQLLINAGFHTEGRLRRWLNRFGKRWDKILLSQLRSDWEQDSGAEEWILSKMIVCVFDKSNFITTLQKHPLEKQTEILQEYYEATVSIIEAYGGEILRFFADSGIAIWNPELREKLFLAQKALASIGLKSAWSEGEVVIGPFGFGNARQKDILGNPVNEAFKKLNQLSKGEYNGN
;
A
#
# COMPACT_ATOMS: atom_id res chain seq x y z
N MET A 1 -10.93 -1.13 -21.41
CA MET A 1 -11.57 -1.38 -20.10
C MET A 1 -10.77 -0.61 -19.07
N GLN A 2 -11.34 0.46 -18.49
CA GLN A 2 -10.68 1.24 -17.44
C GLN A 2 -10.53 0.35 -16.21
N HIS A 3 -9.28 0.07 -15.84
CA HIS A 3 -9.00 -0.66 -14.62
C HIS A 3 -9.31 0.28 -13.43
N GLN A 4 -10.44 0.06 -12.77
CA GLN A 4 -10.79 0.69 -11.49
C GLN A 4 -9.95 0.06 -10.37
N ILE A 5 -8.63 0.27 -10.39
CA ILE A 5 -7.72 -0.31 -9.40
C ILE A 5 -7.80 0.51 -8.11
N ARG A 6 -8.26 -0.10 -7.03
CA ARG A 6 -8.17 0.42 -5.67
C ARG A 6 -7.19 -0.44 -4.88
N ILE A 7 -6.24 0.20 -4.22
CA ILE A 7 -5.17 -0.46 -3.46
C ILE A 7 -5.23 0.07 -2.04
N ALA A 8 -5.47 -0.82 -1.08
CA ALA A 8 -5.50 -0.45 0.33
C ALA A 8 -4.08 -0.52 0.89
N GLY A 9 -3.64 0.59 1.47
CA GLY A 9 -2.47 0.66 2.32
C GLY A 9 -2.85 0.50 3.78
N GLU A 10 -1.98 1.01 4.65
CA GLU A 10 -2.27 1.11 6.05
C GLU A 10 -3.38 2.13 6.33
N GLU A 11 -3.10 3.39 6.56
CA GLU A 11 -4.11 4.40 6.86
C GLU A 11 -4.81 4.96 5.61
N ILE A 12 -4.43 4.47 4.41
CA ILE A 12 -4.86 5.04 3.13
C ILE A 12 -5.47 4.03 2.15
N ILE A 13 -6.29 4.54 1.23
CA ILE A 13 -6.66 3.87 -0.01
C ILE A 13 -6.11 4.69 -1.18
N LEU A 14 -5.41 4.02 -2.09
CA LEU A 14 -5.11 4.53 -3.42
C LEU A 14 -6.27 4.18 -4.34
N ARG A 15 -6.91 5.17 -4.95
CA ARG A 15 -7.96 4.95 -5.94
C ARG A 15 -7.76 5.82 -7.17
N PRO A 16 -8.35 5.49 -8.33
CA PRO A 16 -8.24 6.34 -9.50
C PRO A 16 -8.86 7.71 -9.21
N PRO A 17 -8.34 8.79 -9.80
CA PRO A 17 -8.93 10.10 -9.67
C PRO A 17 -10.27 10.18 -10.39
N GLU A 18 -11.21 10.86 -9.76
CA GLU A 18 -12.54 11.15 -10.26
C GLU A 18 -12.67 12.65 -10.56
N ILE A 19 -13.70 13.04 -11.33
CA ILE A 19 -13.96 14.46 -11.64
C ILE A 19 -14.21 15.26 -10.36
N ASP A 20 -14.82 14.64 -9.35
CA ASP A 20 -15.14 15.27 -8.07
C ASP A 20 -13.90 15.51 -7.18
N ASP A 21 -12.77 14.88 -7.48
CA ASP A 21 -11.49 15.17 -6.82
C ASP A 21 -10.90 16.53 -7.21
N PHE A 22 -11.54 17.25 -8.12
CA PHE A 22 -11.17 18.61 -8.52
C PHE A 22 -10.69 19.48 -7.34
N ARG A 23 -11.39 19.43 -6.19
CA ARG A 23 -11.02 20.23 -5.00
C ARG A 23 -9.66 19.84 -4.42
N LEU A 24 -9.30 18.56 -4.41
CA LEU A 24 -7.98 18.09 -3.99
C LEU A 24 -6.89 18.72 -4.86
N TYR A 25 -7.00 18.56 -6.18
CA TYR A 25 -6.02 19.08 -7.14
C TYR A 25 -5.95 20.61 -7.12
N PHE A 26 -7.09 21.28 -6.96
CA PHE A 26 -7.14 22.73 -6.83
C PHE A 26 -6.39 23.20 -5.59
N ASN A 27 -6.57 22.53 -4.47
CA ASN A 27 -5.89 22.87 -3.22
C ASN A 27 -4.39 22.58 -3.28
N LEU A 28 -3.98 21.48 -3.91
CA LEU A 28 -2.56 21.17 -4.16
C LEU A 28 -1.90 22.24 -5.05
N ALA A 29 -2.57 22.63 -6.15
CA ALA A 29 -2.07 23.66 -7.06
C ALA A 29 -2.10 25.07 -6.44
N SER A 30 -3.01 25.32 -5.49
CA SER A 30 -3.15 26.62 -4.81
C SER A 30 -2.19 26.82 -3.64
N ASP A 31 -1.62 25.75 -3.09
CA ASP A 31 -0.62 25.86 -2.03
C ASP A 31 0.75 26.20 -2.65
N GLN A 32 1.20 27.43 -2.43
CA GLN A 32 2.45 27.94 -2.97
C GLN A 32 3.63 27.02 -2.63
N LYS A 33 3.69 26.50 -1.39
CA LYS A 33 4.78 25.63 -0.96
C LYS A 33 4.77 24.28 -1.68
N THR A 34 3.60 23.75 -2.04
CA THR A 34 3.45 22.53 -2.85
C THR A 34 3.83 22.77 -4.30
N ALA A 35 3.36 23.87 -4.89
CA ALA A 35 3.71 24.27 -6.24
C ALA A 35 5.23 24.49 -6.40
N GLU A 36 5.88 25.05 -5.38
CA GLU A 36 7.34 25.21 -5.30
C GLU A 36 8.12 23.89 -5.20
N LEU A 37 7.46 22.73 -5.12
CA LEU A 37 8.10 21.41 -5.17
C LEU A 37 7.90 20.71 -6.53
N SER A 38 6.95 21.17 -7.35
CA SER A 38 6.67 20.61 -8.68
C SER A 38 7.52 21.26 -9.78
N ASP A 39 7.64 20.60 -10.93
CA ASP A 39 8.16 21.17 -12.19
C ASP A 39 7.13 22.08 -12.87
N ASP A 40 5.86 21.99 -12.46
CA ASP A 40 4.75 22.73 -13.05
C ASP A 40 4.88 24.24 -12.84
N HIS A 41 4.85 24.98 -13.94
CA HIS A 41 4.95 26.43 -13.97
C HIS A 41 3.60 27.11 -13.68
N HIS A 42 2.97 26.77 -12.57
CA HIS A 42 1.72 27.39 -12.14
C HIS A 42 1.95 28.30 -10.92
N PHE A 43 2.70 29.38 -11.12
CA PHE A 43 2.97 30.38 -10.09
C PHE A 43 1.78 31.31 -9.81
N ILE A 44 0.73 31.24 -10.63
CA ILE A 44 -0.50 32.01 -10.44
C ILE A 44 -1.55 31.04 -9.90
N LYS A 45 -2.04 31.32 -8.69
CA LYS A 45 -3.18 30.61 -8.11
C LYS A 45 -4.29 30.55 -9.15
N PRO A 46 -4.70 29.37 -9.61
CA PRO A 46 -5.68 29.30 -10.67
C PRO A 46 -7.03 29.81 -10.15
N GLN A 47 -7.81 30.47 -11.01
CA GLN A 47 -9.20 30.79 -10.68
C GLN A 47 -10.01 29.49 -10.69
N GLU A 48 -10.83 29.23 -9.66
CA GLU A 48 -11.50 27.94 -9.44
C GLU A 48 -12.27 27.46 -10.69
N ASN A 49 -13.09 28.32 -11.31
CA ASN A 49 -13.84 27.96 -12.52
C ASN A 49 -12.94 27.59 -13.70
N SER A 50 -11.85 28.34 -13.91
CA SER A 50 -10.88 28.06 -14.97
C SER A 50 -10.06 26.80 -14.67
N PHE A 51 -9.75 26.55 -13.39
CA PHE A 51 -9.07 25.32 -12.97
C PHE A 51 -9.96 24.11 -13.19
N ARG A 52 -11.28 24.22 -12.98
CA ARG A 52 -12.20 23.08 -13.17
C ARG A 52 -12.19 22.59 -14.60
N THR A 53 -12.35 23.52 -15.54
CA THR A 53 -12.27 23.19 -16.97
C THR A 53 -10.89 22.70 -17.37
N TYR A 54 -9.81 23.24 -16.80
CA TYR A 54 -8.45 22.76 -17.03
C TYR A 54 -8.28 21.32 -16.51
N TYR A 55 -8.68 21.06 -15.26
CA TYR A 55 -8.61 19.75 -14.62
C TYR A 55 -9.44 18.71 -15.36
N GLU A 56 -10.69 19.01 -15.72
CA GLU A 56 -11.52 18.08 -16.50
C GLU A 56 -10.90 17.74 -17.87
N ARG A 57 -10.14 18.66 -18.47
CA ARG A 57 -9.42 18.41 -19.74
C ARG A 57 -8.09 17.70 -19.57
N CYS A 58 -7.40 17.94 -18.45
CA CYS A 58 -6.05 17.45 -18.18
C CYS A 58 -6.03 16.27 -17.21
N LEU A 59 -7.19 15.81 -16.74
CA LEU A 59 -7.35 14.58 -15.98
C LEU A 59 -6.88 13.43 -16.87
N MET A 60 -5.64 13.01 -16.66
CA MET A 60 -5.06 11.91 -17.40
C MET A 60 -5.64 10.61 -16.84
N PRO A 61 -6.41 9.84 -17.63
CA PRO A 61 -6.85 8.53 -17.19
C PRO A 61 -5.64 7.59 -17.07
N ALA A 62 -5.81 6.53 -16.29
CA ALA A 62 -4.85 5.43 -16.26
C ALA A 62 -4.60 4.88 -17.68
N SER A 63 -3.34 4.59 -17.97
CA SER A 63 -2.84 4.02 -19.22
C SER A 63 -1.67 3.08 -18.93
N GLU A 64 -1.19 2.37 -19.95
CA GLU A 64 -0.02 1.48 -19.81
C GLU A 64 1.25 2.22 -19.38
N ALA A 65 1.35 3.52 -19.69
CA ALA A 65 2.52 4.36 -19.38
C ALA A 65 2.37 5.20 -18.10
N TYR A 66 1.16 5.27 -17.53
CA TYR A 66 0.82 6.19 -16.44
C TYR A 66 -0.36 5.71 -15.60
N LEU A 67 -0.16 5.57 -14.29
CA LEU A 67 -1.15 5.15 -13.30
C LEU A 67 -1.29 6.23 -12.21
N PRO A 68 -2.32 7.09 -12.30
CA PRO A 68 -2.61 8.09 -11.28
C PRO A 68 -3.50 7.54 -10.17
N PHE A 69 -3.20 7.96 -8.93
CA PHE A 69 -4.00 7.65 -7.76
C PHE A 69 -4.24 8.89 -6.88
N VAL A 70 -5.44 8.96 -6.33
CA VAL A 70 -5.76 9.78 -5.17
C VAL A 70 -5.47 8.96 -3.91
N ILE A 71 -4.79 9.60 -2.96
CA ILE A 71 -4.56 9.06 -1.62
C ILE A 71 -5.75 9.51 -0.76
N CYS A 72 -6.56 8.57 -0.31
CA CYS A 72 -7.67 8.80 0.60
C CYS A 72 -7.35 8.27 2.00
N ASP A 73 -7.55 9.07 3.03
CA ASP A 73 -7.59 8.60 4.42
C ASP A 73 -8.77 7.65 4.61
N ILE A 74 -8.51 6.44 5.13
CA ILE A 74 -9.53 5.41 5.34
C ILE A 74 -10.54 5.84 6.41
N GLU A 75 -10.06 6.37 7.54
CA GLU A 75 -10.90 6.63 8.72
C GLU A 75 -12.00 7.65 8.38
N ASN A 76 -11.61 8.75 7.74
CA ASN A 76 -12.52 9.85 7.46
C ASN A 76 -13.06 9.83 6.02
N ASN A 77 -12.57 8.92 5.16
CA ASN A 77 -12.88 8.86 3.73
C ASN A 77 -12.61 10.20 3.01
N VAL A 78 -11.48 10.85 3.32
CA VAL A 78 -11.12 12.18 2.79
C VAL A 78 -9.89 12.08 1.87
N PRO A 79 -9.90 12.70 0.67
CA PRO A 79 -8.70 12.83 -0.15
C PRO A 79 -7.63 13.69 0.54
N VAL A 80 -6.46 13.11 0.79
CA VAL A 80 -5.35 13.77 1.49
C VAL A 80 -4.19 14.17 0.57
N GLY A 81 -4.12 13.56 -0.61
CA GLY A 81 -3.03 13.79 -1.57
C GLY A 81 -3.19 13.00 -2.86
N GLN A 82 -2.14 13.01 -3.67
CA GLN A 82 -2.03 12.21 -4.88
C GLN A 82 -0.69 11.49 -4.93
N ILE A 83 -0.67 10.36 -5.62
CA ILE A 83 0.54 9.61 -5.99
C ILE A 83 0.32 9.01 -7.37
N HIS A 84 1.38 8.86 -8.15
CA HIS A 84 1.30 8.20 -9.45
C HIS A 84 2.57 7.39 -9.73
N ALA A 85 2.42 6.40 -10.60
CA ALA A 85 3.52 5.82 -11.36
C ALA A 85 3.43 6.31 -12.80
N GLY A 86 4.50 6.90 -13.31
CA GLY A 86 4.63 7.41 -14.67
C GLY A 86 5.87 6.88 -15.37
N ASN A 87 6.02 7.21 -16.65
CA ASN A 87 7.09 6.69 -17.50
C ASN A 87 7.22 5.16 -17.37
N ILE A 88 6.09 4.45 -17.32
CA ILE A 88 6.08 3.00 -17.16
C ILE A 88 6.54 2.37 -18.48
N GLU A 89 7.66 1.67 -18.42
CA GLU A 89 8.28 0.96 -19.53
C GLU A 89 8.21 -0.54 -19.28
N MET A 90 7.08 -1.18 -19.58
CA MET A 90 6.85 -2.61 -19.30
C MET A 90 7.94 -3.53 -19.87
N GLN A 91 8.50 -3.20 -21.05
CA GLN A 91 9.57 -3.97 -21.69
C GLN A 91 10.90 -3.94 -20.89
N HIS A 92 11.14 -2.86 -20.16
CA HIS A 92 12.33 -2.67 -19.33
C HIS A 92 12.04 -2.86 -17.84
N LYS A 93 10.76 -3.01 -17.48
CA LYS A 93 10.26 -3.11 -16.10
C LYS A 93 10.69 -1.91 -15.23
N ASN A 94 10.67 -0.72 -15.83
CA ASN A 94 11.03 0.53 -15.17
C ASN A 94 9.81 1.43 -15.03
N CYS A 95 9.77 2.22 -13.96
CA CYS A 95 8.85 3.35 -13.86
C CYS A 95 9.41 4.44 -12.93
N MET A 96 8.73 5.58 -12.90
CA MET A 96 8.99 6.70 -12.00
C MET A 96 7.78 6.92 -11.10
N ILE A 97 7.98 7.25 -9.82
CA ILE A 97 6.89 7.66 -8.93
C ILE A 97 6.97 9.15 -8.59
N GLY A 98 5.80 9.75 -8.38
CA GLY A 98 5.66 11.13 -7.91
C GLY A 98 4.46 11.25 -6.98
N PHE A 99 4.58 12.10 -5.95
CA PHE A 99 3.56 12.24 -4.92
C PHE A 99 3.46 13.66 -4.37
N GLN A 100 2.27 14.02 -3.87
CA GLN A 100 2.01 15.27 -3.18
C GLN A 100 0.96 15.07 -2.08
N ILE A 101 1.21 15.64 -0.90
CA ILE A 101 0.25 15.65 0.22
C ILE A 101 -0.17 17.09 0.50
N LEU A 102 -1.47 17.29 0.71
CA LEU A 102 -2.04 18.56 1.14
C LEU A 102 -1.42 19.02 2.47
N PRO A 103 -1.10 20.32 2.64
CA PRO A 103 -0.38 20.82 3.81
C PRO A 103 -0.92 20.37 5.17
N GLN A 104 -2.24 20.36 5.35
CA GLN A 104 -2.92 20.01 6.60
C GLN A 104 -2.80 18.53 6.99
N PHE A 105 -2.44 17.65 6.04
CA PHE A 105 -2.30 16.20 6.23
C PHE A 105 -0.84 15.72 6.27
N ARG A 106 0.13 16.65 6.19
CA ARG A 106 1.56 16.30 6.26
C ARG A 106 1.98 15.84 7.65
N ARG A 107 3.04 15.02 7.70
CA ARG A 107 3.64 14.47 8.94
C ARG A 107 2.67 13.61 9.76
N ARG A 108 1.76 12.91 9.09
CA ARG A 108 0.79 11.97 9.67
C ARG A 108 0.91 10.55 9.11
N GLY A 109 2.06 10.17 8.54
CA GLY A 109 2.25 8.81 7.99
C GLY A 109 1.70 8.57 6.58
N TYR A 110 0.62 9.26 6.17
CA TYR A 110 -0.05 9.02 4.87
C TYR A 110 0.84 8.91 3.62
N CYS A 111 1.92 9.70 3.53
CA CYS A 111 2.79 9.66 2.35
C CYS A 111 3.71 8.43 2.34
N SER A 112 4.21 8.02 3.52
CA SER A 112 5.04 6.83 3.64
C SER A 112 4.22 5.60 3.24
N ASP A 113 3.04 5.51 3.83
CA ASP A 113 2.08 4.45 3.56
C ASP A 113 1.67 4.40 2.07
N ALA A 114 1.36 5.55 1.45
CA ALA A 114 1.06 5.61 0.02
C ALA A 114 2.22 5.15 -0.87
N ILE A 115 3.48 5.47 -0.52
CA ILE A 115 4.66 5.04 -1.27
C ILE A 115 4.83 3.53 -1.14
N GLU A 116 4.82 2.99 0.09
CA GLU A 116 4.94 1.55 0.35
C GLU A 116 3.84 0.77 -0.39
N THR A 117 2.59 1.23 -0.28
CA THR A 117 1.44 0.63 -0.97
C THR A 117 1.61 0.61 -2.49
N LEU A 118 2.13 1.70 -3.07
CA LEU A 118 2.36 1.76 -4.51
C LEU A 118 3.53 0.86 -4.93
N LEU A 119 4.62 0.82 -4.17
CA LEU A 119 5.77 -0.04 -4.45
C LEU A 119 5.37 -1.51 -4.46
N ASP A 120 4.56 -1.94 -3.49
CA ASP A 120 4.02 -3.31 -3.45
C ASP A 120 3.29 -3.66 -4.74
N TYR A 121 2.41 -2.78 -5.20
CA TYR A 121 1.69 -2.98 -6.47
C TYR A 121 2.63 -2.99 -7.69
N LEU A 122 3.62 -2.10 -7.73
CA LEU A 122 4.57 -2.02 -8.83
C LEU A 122 5.44 -3.29 -8.93
N TYR A 123 5.94 -3.80 -7.80
CA TYR A 123 6.78 -4.99 -7.79
C TYR A 123 5.96 -6.28 -7.87
N TYR A 124 4.89 -6.47 -7.10
CA TYR A 124 4.13 -7.73 -7.15
C TYR A 124 3.28 -7.84 -8.40
N ASP A 125 2.37 -6.88 -8.60
CA ASP A 125 1.33 -7.00 -9.64
C ASP A 125 1.86 -6.64 -11.01
N LEU A 126 2.68 -5.58 -11.12
CA LEU A 126 3.23 -5.15 -12.41
C LEU A 126 4.60 -5.74 -12.73
N ASN A 127 5.19 -6.51 -11.81
CA ASN A 127 6.48 -7.17 -12.01
C ASN A 127 7.59 -6.19 -12.45
N MET A 128 7.59 -4.97 -11.90
CA MET A 128 8.65 -3.99 -12.12
C MET A 128 9.98 -4.49 -11.56
N GLU A 129 11.10 -4.07 -12.14
CA GLU A 129 12.44 -4.36 -11.63
C GLU A 129 13.00 -3.14 -10.89
N ARG A 130 12.56 -1.94 -11.29
CA ARG A 130 13.12 -0.68 -10.84
C ARG A 130 12.04 0.40 -10.74
N VAL A 131 12.05 1.11 -9.62
CA VAL A 131 11.24 2.31 -9.40
C VAL A 131 12.14 3.50 -9.14
N GLY A 132 12.01 4.55 -9.95
CA GLY A 132 12.76 5.79 -9.81
C GLY A 132 11.93 6.92 -9.19
N ALA A 133 12.61 7.93 -8.64
CA ALA A 133 12.01 9.17 -8.15
C ALA A 133 12.96 10.36 -8.32
N GLU A 134 12.41 11.55 -8.48
CA GLU A 134 13.19 12.79 -8.60
C GLU A 134 12.78 13.79 -7.52
N VAL A 135 13.75 14.40 -6.86
CA VAL A 135 13.51 15.38 -5.78
C VAL A 135 14.47 16.55 -5.91
N TYR A 136 13.98 17.78 -5.73
CA TYR A 136 14.85 18.94 -5.65
C TYR A 136 15.68 18.98 -4.36
N GLU A 137 16.92 19.44 -4.43
CA GLU A 137 17.85 19.39 -3.29
C GLU A 137 17.35 20.12 -2.02
N PHE A 138 16.49 21.13 -2.18
CA PHE A 138 15.89 21.86 -1.05
C PHE A 138 14.66 21.16 -0.44
N ASN A 139 14.12 20.14 -1.11
CA ASN A 139 13.02 19.32 -0.62
C ASN A 139 13.54 18.16 0.24
N THR A 140 14.14 18.51 1.37
CA THR A 140 14.72 17.54 2.31
C THR A 140 13.69 16.57 2.88
N ALA A 141 12.42 16.96 2.95
CA ALA A 141 11.33 16.11 3.44
C ALA A 141 11.07 14.92 2.51
N SER A 142 10.88 15.17 1.20
CA SER A 142 10.69 14.08 0.23
C SER A 142 11.95 13.24 0.06
N LEU A 143 13.14 13.86 0.15
CA LEU A 143 14.40 13.12 0.10
C LEU A 143 14.49 12.11 1.26
N GLN A 144 14.27 12.57 2.50
CA GLN A 144 14.31 11.68 3.66
C GLN A 144 13.24 10.58 3.59
N LEU A 145 12.04 10.92 3.10
CA LEU A 145 10.96 9.97 2.93
C LEU A 145 11.35 8.84 1.97
N LEU A 146 11.92 9.16 0.81
CA LEU A 146 12.35 8.16 -0.17
C LEU A 146 13.51 7.31 0.35
N ILE A 147 14.49 7.90 1.03
CA ILE A 147 15.58 7.14 1.66
C ILE A 147 15.02 6.15 2.70
N ASN A 148 14.05 6.57 3.51
CA ASN A 148 13.40 5.70 4.48
C ASN A 148 12.59 4.58 3.82
N ALA A 149 12.05 4.83 2.62
CA ALA A 149 11.36 3.83 1.80
C ALA A 149 12.31 2.92 1.03
N GLY A 150 13.62 2.95 1.32
CA GLY A 150 14.62 2.07 0.70
C GLY A 150 15.14 2.53 -0.66
N PHE A 151 14.92 3.79 -1.05
CA PHE A 151 15.53 4.34 -2.27
C PHE A 151 17.01 4.71 -2.04
N HIS A 152 17.82 4.51 -3.06
CA HIS A 152 19.21 4.92 -3.14
C HIS A 152 19.40 6.12 -4.07
N THR A 153 20.34 7.01 -3.76
CA THR A 153 20.70 8.11 -4.65
C THR A 153 21.57 7.60 -5.80
N GLU A 154 21.18 7.90 -7.03
CA GLU A 154 21.94 7.50 -8.23
C GLU A 154 22.73 8.65 -8.83
N GLY A 155 22.22 9.87 -8.69
CA GLY A 155 22.78 11.00 -9.40
C GLY A 155 22.20 12.35 -9.02
N ARG A 156 22.79 13.38 -9.64
CA ARG A 156 22.44 14.77 -9.41
C ARG A 156 22.55 15.57 -10.70
N LEU A 157 21.44 16.17 -11.12
CA LEU A 157 21.41 17.13 -12.19
C LEU A 157 21.69 18.53 -11.62
N ARG A 158 22.91 19.02 -11.87
CA ARG A 158 23.40 20.29 -11.32
C ARG A 158 22.71 21.49 -11.97
N ARG A 159 22.27 22.45 -11.15
CA ARG A 159 21.62 23.70 -11.56
C ARG A 159 20.41 23.49 -12.48
N TRP A 160 19.70 22.38 -12.28
CA TRP A 160 18.57 21.97 -13.11
C TRP A 160 17.44 23.00 -13.09
N LEU A 161 16.93 23.31 -11.90
CA LEU A 161 15.78 24.20 -11.74
C LEU A 161 16.22 25.64 -11.49
N ASN A 162 15.59 26.60 -12.17
CA ASN A 162 15.68 28.02 -11.81
C ASN A 162 14.41 28.45 -11.08
N ARG A 163 14.51 28.76 -9.80
CA ARG A 163 13.36 29.14 -8.97
C ARG A 163 13.73 30.34 -8.11
N PHE A 164 12.97 31.43 -8.28
CA PHE A 164 13.19 32.73 -7.63
C PHE A 164 14.62 33.30 -7.81
N GLY A 165 15.17 33.18 -9.02
CA GLY A 165 16.52 33.66 -9.34
C GLY A 165 17.66 32.82 -8.76
N LYS A 166 17.34 31.73 -8.05
CA LYS A 166 18.30 30.76 -7.55
C LYS A 166 18.20 29.47 -8.37
N ARG A 167 19.36 28.92 -8.72
CA ARG A 167 19.47 27.60 -9.38
C ARG A 167 19.58 26.52 -8.31
N TRP A 168 18.83 25.43 -8.50
CA TRP A 168 18.79 24.29 -7.60
C TRP A 168 19.06 22.99 -8.34
N ASP A 169 19.69 22.06 -7.64
CA ASP A 169 19.99 20.72 -8.15
C ASP A 169 18.75 19.81 -8.04
N LYS A 170 18.61 18.88 -8.99
CA LYS A 170 17.62 17.79 -8.96
C LYS A 170 18.37 16.49 -8.62
N ILE A 171 17.92 15.82 -7.57
CA ILE A 171 18.47 14.55 -7.08
C ILE A 171 17.68 13.41 -7.71
N LEU A 172 18.40 12.43 -8.25
CA LEU A 172 17.84 11.22 -8.86
C LEU A 172 17.99 10.07 -7.88
N LEU A 173 16.88 9.38 -7.62
CA LEU A 173 16.83 8.23 -6.73
C LEU A 173 16.18 7.03 -7.40
N SER A 174 16.52 5.84 -6.94
CA SER A 174 15.84 4.61 -7.33
C SER A 174 15.86 3.55 -6.24
N GLN A 175 14.89 2.64 -6.29
CA GLN A 175 14.91 1.37 -5.59
C GLN A 175 14.85 0.25 -6.62
N LEU A 176 15.60 -0.83 -6.39
CA LEU A 176 15.49 -2.07 -7.15
C LEU A 176 14.59 -3.05 -6.43
N ARG A 177 14.03 -4.00 -7.18
CA ARG A 177 13.29 -5.14 -6.60
C ARG A 177 14.07 -5.83 -5.49
N SER A 178 15.38 -6.07 -5.69
CA SER A 178 16.22 -6.73 -4.70
C SER A 178 16.38 -5.95 -3.40
N ASP A 179 16.35 -4.61 -3.46
CA ASP A 179 16.45 -3.76 -2.28
C ASP A 179 15.17 -3.86 -1.44
N TRP A 180 14.03 -3.87 -2.13
CA TRP A 180 12.71 -4.04 -1.52
C TRP A 180 12.47 -5.47 -0.99
N GLU A 181 12.98 -6.51 -1.66
CA GLU A 181 12.90 -7.90 -1.19
C GLU A 181 13.77 -8.16 0.06
N GLN A 182 14.93 -7.50 0.20
CA GLN A 182 15.80 -7.68 1.36
C GLN A 182 15.16 -7.21 2.68
N ASP A 183 14.35 -6.16 2.64
CA ASP A 183 13.55 -5.72 3.80
C ASP A 183 12.42 -6.72 4.16
N SER A 184 12.10 -7.66 3.26
CA SER A 184 11.08 -8.71 3.45
C SER A 184 11.63 -10.04 4.01
N GLY A 185 12.96 -10.26 3.99
CA GLY A 185 13.57 -11.57 4.30
C GLY A 185 13.44 -12.06 5.76
N ALA A 186 13.13 -11.17 6.71
CA ALA A 186 12.85 -11.56 8.10
C ALA A 186 11.52 -12.34 8.23
N GLU A 187 10.53 -12.01 7.38
CA GLU A 187 9.22 -12.66 7.38
C GLU A 187 9.33 -14.09 6.83
N GLU A 188 10.11 -14.29 5.77
CA GLU A 188 10.36 -15.61 5.18
C GLU A 188 11.03 -16.58 6.17
N TRP A 189 11.98 -16.08 6.98
CA TRP A 189 12.61 -16.87 8.03
C TRP A 189 11.63 -17.29 9.13
N ILE A 190 10.76 -16.38 9.59
CA ILE A 190 9.74 -16.69 10.62
C ILE A 190 8.74 -17.72 10.08
N LEU A 191 8.26 -17.55 8.86
CA LEU A 191 7.31 -18.48 8.24
C LEU A 191 7.90 -19.88 8.05
N SER A 192 9.21 -20.00 7.81
CA SER A 192 9.92 -21.30 7.77
C SER A 192 9.91 -22.05 9.12
N LYS A 193 9.54 -21.39 10.23
CA LYS A 193 9.50 -21.96 11.59
C LYS A 193 8.09 -22.17 12.13
N MET A 194 7.05 -21.75 11.40
CA MET A 194 5.66 -21.82 11.84
C MET A 194 4.87 -22.84 11.02
N ILE A 195 3.71 -23.25 11.53
CA ILE A 195 2.68 -23.89 10.71
C ILE A 195 1.89 -22.79 10.03
N VAL A 196 1.80 -22.82 8.69
CA VAL A 196 1.07 -21.82 7.91
C VAL A 196 -0.25 -22.44 7.46
N CYS A 197 -1.36 -21.80 7.77
CA CYS A 197 -2.71 -22.21 7.40
C CYS A 197 -3.34 -21.13 6.51
N VAL A 198 -3.69 -21.50 5.29
CA VAL A 198 -4.45 -20.66 4.35
C VAL A 198 -5.92 -21.04 4.42
N PHE A 199 -6.81 -20.06 4.42
CA PHE A 199 -8.25 -20.29 4.39
C PHE A 199 -8.94 -19.43 3.33
N ASP A 200 -10.04 -19.91 2.77
CA ASP A 200 -10.82 -19.27 1.70
C ASP A 200 -12.32 -19.51 1.90
N LYS A 201 -13.11 -18.49 1.59
CA LYS A 201 -14.57 -18.54 1.48
C LYS A 201 -14.97 -18.35 0.02
N SER A 202 -14.99 -19.46 -0.72
CA SER A 202 -15.20 -19.44 -2.17
C SER A 202 -16.42 -18.60 -2.60
N ASN A 203 -16.21 -17.68 -3.55
CA ASN A 203 -17.22 -16.75 -4.10
C ASN A 203 -17.80 -15.75 -3.07
N PHE A 204 -17.14 -15.52 -1.93
CA PHE A 204 -17.63 -14.61 -0.91
C PHE A 204 -17.75 -13.18 -1.44
N ILE A 205 -16.73 -12.65 -2.11
CA ILE A 205 -16.77 -11.29 -2.67
C ILE A 205 -17.85 -11.15 -3.74
N THR A 206 -17.99 -12.11 -4.65
CA THR A 206 -19.05 -12.10 -5.68
C THR A 206 -20.45 -12.16 -5.06
N THR A 207 -20.60 -12.81 -3.91
CA THR A 207 -21.87 -12.85 -3.17
C THR A 207 -22.12 -11.54 -2.44
N LEU A 208 -21.09 -11.00 -1.80
CA LEU A 208 -21.12 -9.75 -1.06
C LEU A 208 -21.56 -8.58 -1.95
N GLN A 209 -20.99 -8.48 -3.16
CA GLN A 209 -21.29 -7.42 -4.13
C GLN A 209 -22.77 -7.34 -4.56
N LYS A 210 -23.58 -8.37 -4.27
CA LYS A 210 -25.02 -8.37 -4.55
C LYS A 210 -25.84 -7.60 -3.50
N HIS A 211 -25.23 -7.23 -2.36
CA HIS A 211 -25.88 -6.50 -1.29
C HIS A 211 -25.65 -4.99 -1.40
N PRO A 212 -26.52 -4.13 -0.83
CA PRO A 212 -26.25 -2.71 -0.65
C PRO A 212 -25.00 -2.47 0.21
N LEU A 213 -24.27 -1.38 -0.02
CA LEU A 213 -22.98 -1.08 0.65
C LEU A 213 -23.05 -1.21 2.18
N GLU A 214 -24.11 -0.67 2.79
CA GLU A 214 -24.34 -0.75 4.25
C GLU A 214 -24.39 -2.20 4.75
N LYS A 215 -25.03 -3.09 3.98
CA LYS A 215 -25.14 -4.51 4.30
C LYS A 215 -23.87 -5.29 3.94
N GLN A 216 -23.10 -4.82 2.96
CA GLN A 216 -21.79 -5.38 2.65
C GLN A 216 -20.86 -5.25 3.86
N THR A 217 -20.74 -4.05 4.44
CA THR A 217 -19.87 -3.79 5.60
C THR A 217 -20.20 -4.68 6.80
N GLU A 218 -21.47 -4.89 7.10
CA GLU A 218 -21.93 -5.75 8.20
C GLU A 218 -21.56 -7.23 7.96
N ILE A 219 -21.88 -7.78 6.78
CA ILE A 219 -21.57 -9.18 6.42
C ILE A 219 -20.05 -9.43 6.44
N LEU A 220 -19.32 -8.44 5.94
CA LEU A 220 -17.88 -8.40 5.97
C LEU A 220 -17.39 -8.49 7.42
N GLN A 221 -17.76 -7.54 8.27
CA GLN A 221 -17.35 -7.51 9.67
C GLN A 221 -17.64 -8.82 10.42
N GLU A 222 -18.85 -9.37 10.28
CA GLU A 222 -19.21 -10.67 10.89
C GLU A 222 -18.28 -11.81 10.44
N TYR A 223 -17.91 -11.84 9.16
CA TYR A 223 -16.98 -12.83 8.62
C TYR A 223 -15.58 -12.71 9.26
N TYR A 224 -15.04 -11.50 9.40
CA TYR A 224 -13.71 -11.32 10.02
C TYR A 224 -13.74 -11.64 11.50
N GLU A 225 -14.71 -11.10 12.25
CA GLU A 225 -14.81 -11.33 13.69
C GLU A 225 -14.97 -12.82 14.02
N ALA A 226 -15.80 -13.55 13.27
CA ALA A 226 -15.94 -14.98 13.45
C ALA A 226 -14.64 -15.74 13.12
N THR A 227 -13.94 -15.34 12.06
CA THR A 227 -12.70 -16.00 11.62
C THR A 227 -11.56 -15.76 12.60
N VAL A 228 -11.35 -14.51 13.03
CA VAL A 228 -10.37 -14.12 14.06
C VAL A 228 -10.67 -14.83 15.38
N SER A 229 -11.92 -14.77 15.85
CA SER A 229 -12.32 -15.40 17.11
C SER A 229 -12.04 -16.90 17.12
N ILE A 230 -12.30 -17.59 16.01
CA ILE A 230 -11.98 -19.01 15.89
C ILE A 230 -10.47 -19.24 15.95
N ILE A 231 -9.70 -18.52 15.14
CA ILE A 231 -8.25 -18.73 15.01
C ILE A 231 -7.55 -18.48 16.35
N GLU A 232 -7.85 -17.37 17.01
CA GLU A 232 -7.27 -17.01 18.31
C GLU A 232 -7.69 -17.96 19.43
N ALA A 233 -8.96 -18.41 19.46
CA ALA A 233 -9.43 -19.38 20.45
C ALA A 233 -8.66 -20.70 20.41
N TYR A 234 -8.12 -21.06 19.25
CA TYR A 234 -7.27 -22.24 19.04
C TYR A 234 -5.78 -21.90 18.96
N GLY A 235 -5.37 -20.73 19.47
CA GLY A 235 -3.96 -20.35 19.63
C GLY A 235 -3.23 -20.10 18.31
N GLY A 236 -3.96 -19.81 17.24
CA GLY A 236 -3.39 -19.29 16.00
C GLY A 236 -3.39 -17.78 16.00
N GLU A 237 -2.54 -17.21 15.16
CA GLU A 237 -2.45 -15.78 14.92
C GLU A 237 -2.78 -15.50 13.46
N ILE A 238 -3.70 -14.59 13.20
CA ILE A 238 -3.99 -14.19 11.82
C ILE A 238 -2.81 -13.39 11.30
N LEU A 239 -2.17 -13.93 10.27
CA LEU A 239 -1.07 -13.29 9.59
C LEU A 239 -1.57 -12.28 8.57
N ARG A 240 -2.67 -12.56 7.86
CA ARG A 240 -3.24 -11.66 6.84
C ARG A 240 -4.62 -12.09 6.36
N PHE A 241 -5.41 -11.16 5.83
CA PHE A 241 -6.58 -11.44 4.99
C PHE A 241 -6.41 -10.92 3.56
N PHE A 242 -7.08 -11.58 2.61
CA PHE A 242 -7.15 -11.28 1.19
C PHE A 242 -8.60 -11.34 0.74
N ALA A 243 -9.42 -10.36 1.11
CA ALA A 243 -10.84 -10.32 0.74
C ALA A 243 -11.61 -11.60 1.15
N ASP A 244 -11.79 -12.58 0.24
CA ASP A 244 -12.41 -13.88 0.52
C ASP A 244 -11.49 -14.91 1.19
N SER A 245 -10.20 -14.64 1.31
CA SER A 245 -9.22 -15.59 1.86
C SER A 245 -8.35 -14.96 2.95
N GLY A 246 -7.46 -15.75 3.55
CA GLY A 246 -6.53 -15.31 4.60
C GLY A 246 -5.47 -16.35 4.93
N ILE A 247 -4.46 -15.91 5.66
CA ILE A 247 -3.35 -16.72 6.18
C ILE A 247 -3.32 -16.53 7.68
N ALA A 248 -3.17 -17.64 8.40
CA ALA A 248 -2.91 -17.66 9.83
C ALA A 248 -1.74 -18.60 10.13
N ILE A 249 -1.06 -18.35 11.24
CA ILE A 249 0.11 -19.09 11.68
C ILE A 249 -0.11 -19.72 13.05
N TRP A 250 0.50 -20.87 13.27
CA TRP A 250 0.56 -21.54 14.57
C TRP A 250 2.00 -21.88 14.93
N ASN A 251 2.31 -21.81 16.22
CA ASN A 251 3.49 -22.48 16.74
C ASN A 251 3.33 -24.00 16.48
N PRO A 252 4.36 -24.70 15.96
CA PRO A 252 4.33 -26.15 15.75
C PRO A 252 3.89 -26.98 16.97
N GLU A 253 4.17 -26.49 18.19
CA GLU A 253 3.73 -27.15 19.44
C GLU A 253 2.21 -27.16 19.62
N LEU A 254 1.47 -26.30 18.92
CA LEU A 254 0.02 -26.18 18.97
C LEU A 254 -0.69 -26.87 17.80
N ARG A 255 -0.02 -27.77 17.07
CA ARG A 255 -0.56 -28.48 15.90
C ARG A 255 -1.93 -29.12 16.15
N GLU A 256 -2.16 -29.70 17.32
CA GLU A 256 -3.45 -30.30 17.66
C GLU A 256 -4.58 -29.27 17.68
N LYS A 257 -4.30 -28.03 18.11
CA LYS A 257 -5.28 -26.94 18.12
C LYS A 257 -5.59 -26.43 16.71
N LEU A 258 -4.63 -26.44 15.78
CA LEU A 258 -4.89 -26.12 14.38
C LEU A 258 -5.99 -27.02 13.79
N PHE A 259 -5.95 -28.33 14.04
CA PHE A 259 -6.99 -29.23 13.53
C PHE A 259 -8.39 -28.91 14.09
N LEU A 260 -8.47 -28.45 15.34
CA LEU A 260 -9.72 -27.97 15.93
C LEU A 260 -10.16 -26.64 15.30
N ALA A 261 -9.21 -25.74 15.04
CA ALA A 261 -9.45 -24.51 14.32
C ALA A 261 -10.01 -24.77 12.92
N GLN A 262 -9.42 -25.69 12.14
CA GLN A 262 -9.90 -26.02 10.80
C GLN A 262 -11.35 -26.54 10.80
N LYS A 263 -11.71 -27.36 11.80
CA LYS A 263 -13.10 -27.83 11.96
C LYS A 263 -14.05 -26.67 12.30
N ALA A 264 -13.63 -25.76 13.17
CA ALA A 264 -14.42 -24.58 13.53
C ALA A 264 -14.56 -23.61 12.34
N LEU A 265 -13.50 -23.37 11.57
CA LEU A 265 -13.53 -22.56 10.34
C LEU A 265 -14.49 -23.17 9.30
N ALA A 266 -14.46 -24.51 9.13
CA ALA A 266 -15.40 -25.19 8.24
C ALA A 266 -16.87 -24.96 8.62
N SER A 267 -17.16 -24.75 9.91
CA SER A 267 -18.53 -24.49 10.37
C SER A 267 -19.09 -23.13 9.93
N ILE A 268 -18.21 -22.16 9.62
CA ILE A 268 -18.57 -20.84 9.06
C ILE A 268 -18.39 -20.75 7.54
N GLY A 269 -18.18 -21.90 6.89
CA GLY A 269 -18.06 -22.03 5.44
C GLY A 269 -16.66 -21.75 4.89
N LEU A 270 -15.63 -21.71 5.73
CA LEU A 270 -14.24 -21.55 5.30
C LEU A 270 -13.61 -22.91 4.97
N LYS A 271 -12.99 -22.99 3.80
CA LYS A 271 -12.07 -24.08 3.46
C LYS A 271 -10.69 -23.68 3.92
N SER A 272 -9.90 -24.62 4.45
CA SER A 272 -8.53 -24.34 4.87
C SER A 272 -7.57 -25.46 4.48
N ALA A 273 -6.32 -25.09 4.23
CA ALA A 273 -5.19 -25.96 3.97
C ALA A 273 -3.97 -25.45 4.74
N TRP A 274 -3.04 -26.32 5.12
CA TRP A 274 -1.86 -25.92 5.90
C TRP A 274 -0.60 -26.69 5.52
N SER A 275 0.56 -26.13 5.85
CA SER A 275 1.89 -26.77 5.78
C SER A 275 2.72 -26.48 7.04
N GLU A 276 3.70 -27.36 7.31
CA GLU A 276 4.70 -27.21 8.37
C GLU A 276 6.05 -26.86 7.74
N GLY A 277 6.64 -25.70 8.07
CA GLY A 277 8.02 -25.35 7.70
C GLY A 277 8.32 -25.19 6.20
N GLU A 278 7.40 -25.57 5.32
CA GLU A 278 7.37 -25.21 3.92
C GLU A 278 6.48 -23.97 3.78
N VAL A 279 7.03 -22.91 3.18
CA VAL A 279 6.19 -21.87 2.58
C VAL A 279 5.24 -22.61 1.63
N VAL A 280 3.93 -22.56 1.88
CA VAL A 280 2.94 -23.14 0.95
C VAL A 280 3.12 -22.43 -0.38
N ILE A 281 3.86 -23.03 -1.31
CA ILE A 281 3.81 -22.67 -2.72
C ILE A 281 2.53 -23.34 -3.25
N GLY A 282 1.39 -22.79 -2.85
CA GLY A 282 0.10 -23.11 -3.43
C GLY A 282 -0.04 -22.40 -4.78
N PRO A 283 -1.14 -22.64 -5.52
CA PRO A 283 -1.41 -21.94 -6.78
C PRO A 283 -1.58 -20.42 -6.65
N PHE A 284 -1.39 -19.86 -5.45
CA PHE A 284 -1.51 -18.46 -5.07
C PHE A 284 -0.11 -18.00 -4.63
N GLY A 285 0.70 -17.56 -5.60
CA GLY A 285 2.15 -17.33 -5.46
C GLY A 285 2.59 -16.42 -4.30
N PHE A 286 3.92 -16.32 -4.13
CA PHE A 286 4.55 -15.41 -3.17
C PHE A 286 4.04 -13.97 -3.38
N GLY A 287 3.25 -13.48 -2.42
CA GLY A 287 2.63 -12.16 -2.49
C GLY A 287 2.72 -11.48 -1.14
N ASN A 288 3.89 -10.94 -0.81
CA ASN A 288 4.14 -10.16 0.40
C ASN A 288 3.64 -8.71 0.26
N ALA A 289 2.39 -8.50 -0.16
CA ALA A 289 1.77 -7.17 -0.10
C ALA A 289 1.24 -6.92 1.33
N ARG A 290 1.60 -5.83 2.00
CA ARG A 290 1.04 -5.57 3.35
C ARG A 290 -0.38 -5.00 3.24
N GLN A 291 -1.38 -5.83 2.94
CA GLN A 291 -2.79 -5.43 2.96
C GLN A 291 -3.36 -5.51 4.38
N LYS A 292 -4.02 -4.43 4.79
CA LYS A 292 -4.86 -4.38 5.99
C LYS A 292 -6.09 -5.28 5.89
N ASP A 293 -6.63 -5.65 7.05
CA ASP A 293 -7.97 -6.23 7.12
C ASP A 293 -9.03 -5.21 6.65
N ILE A 294 -10.28 -5.65 6.51
CA ILE A 294 -11.35 -4.77 6.00
C ILE A 294 -11.78 -3.68 6.97
N LEU A 295 -11.33 -3.75 8.22
CA LEU A 295 -11.60 -2.77 9.26
C LEU A 295 -10.52 -1.68 9.24
N GLY A 296 -9.54 -1.80 8.34
CA GLY A 296 -8.45 -0.84 8.24
C GLY A 296 -7.44 -0.98 9.38
N ASN A 297 -7.28 -2.16 9.99
CA ASN A 297 -6.23 -2.43 10.97
C ASN A 297 -4.91 -2.87 10.32
N PRO A 298 -3.76 -2.33 10.75
CA PRO A 298 -2.46 -2.78 10.27
C PRO A 298 -2.22 -4.19 10.74
N VAL A 299 -2.03 -5.09 9.78
CA VAL A 299 -1.66 -6.49 10.03
C VAL A 299 -0.25 -6.60 10.67
N ASN A 300 0.50 -5.49 10.74
CA ASN A 300 1.85 -5.37 11.27
C ASN A 300 2.01 -5.32 12.81
N GLU A 301 0.94 -5.30 13.60
CA GLU A 301 1.04 -5.41 15.08
C GLU A 301 1.66 -6.77 15.49
N ALA A 302 1.29 -7.85 14.81
CA ALA A 302 1.89 -9.18 14.94
C ALA A 302 3.39 -9.15 14.62
N PHE A 303 3.77 -8.47 13.54
CA PHE A 303 5.15 -8.39 13.04
C PHE A 303 6.09 -7.57 13.93
N LYS A 304 5.60 -6.48 14.57
CA LYS A 304 6.40 -5.75 15.58
C LYS A 304 6.68 -6.61 16.81
N LYS A 305 5.70 -7.41 17.27
CA LYS A 305 5.86 -8.37 18.36
C LYS A 305 6.83 -9.49 18.00
N LEU A 306 6.73 -10.04 16.79
CA LEU A 306 7.61 -11.10 16.30
C LEU A 306 9.05 -10.60 16.05
N ASN A 307 9.23 -9.35 15.60
CA ASN A 307 10.56 -8.71 15.50
C ASN A 307 11.20 -8.41 16.86
N GLN A 308 10.41 -8.12 17.90
CA GLN A 308 10.92 -7.98 19.27
C GLN A 308 11.34 -9.34 19.86
N LEU A 309 10.60 -10.40 19.55
CA LEU A 309 10.94 -11.78 19.93
C LEU A 309 12.19 -12.29 19.20
N SER A 310 12.37 -11.99 17.90
CA SER A 310 13.55 -12.40 17.12
C SER A 310 14.83 -11.65 17.50
N LYS A 311 14.71 -10.43 18.04
CA LYS A 311 15.84 -9.63 18.56
C LYS A 311 16.19 -9.91 20.03
N GLY A 312 15.45 -10.80 20.71
CA GLY A 312 15.69 -11.14 22.11
C GLY A 312 15.40 -10.01 23.11
N GLU A 313 14.60 -9.01 22.73
CA GLU A 313 14.34 -7.81 23.56
C GLU A 313 13.01 -7.88 24.35
N TYR A 314 12.32 -9.01 24.36
CA TYR A 314 11.14 -9.18 25.22
C TYR A 314 11.56 -9.63 26.63
N ASN A 315 11.93 -8.67 27.48
CA ASN A 315 11.94 -8.87 28.93
C ASN A 315 10.50 -8.81 29.43
N GLY A 316 9.89 -9.99 29.58
CA GLY A 316 8.55 -10.11 30.15
C GLY A 316 8.49 -9.56 31.57
N ASN A 317 7.52 -8.68 31.79
CA ASN A 317 6.81 -8.48 33.06
C ASN A 317 5.34 -8.28 32.75
#